data_AF-A0A415PQA1-F1
#
_entry.id   AF-A0A415PQA1-F1
#
_cell.length_a   1.000
_cell.length_b   1.000
_cell.length_c   1.000
_cell.angle_alpha   90.00
_cell.angle_beta   90.00
_cell.angle_gamma   90.00
#
_symmetry.space_group_name_H-M   'P 1'
#
loop_
_entity.id
_entity.type
_entity.pdbx_description
1 polymer ?
#
loop_
_entity_poly.entity_id
_entity_poly.type
_entity_poly.pdbx_seq_one_letter_code
_entity_poly.pdbx_strand_id
1 'polypeptide(L)' 'MKKKKNKLVIGASLAILAMFLMSIVWPATQQIAKLISIVIFAIACFAPLHKEQREGKDITAYVIFYICVIGFLAYLLFF' A
#
# COMPACT_ATOMS: atom_id res chain seq x y z
N MET A 1 10.80 -11.74 18.73
CA MET A 1 9.85 -11.65 17.59
C MET A 1 10.11 -10.51 16.59
N LYS A 2 11.08 -9.59 16.81
CA LYS A 2 11.38 -8.47 15.87
C LYS A 2 11.95 -8.90 14.49
N LYS A 3 12.65 -10.04 14.40
CA LYS A 3 13.31 -10.49 13.15
C LYS A 3 12.36 -10.91 12.02
N LYS A 4 11.14 -11.37 12.33
CA LYS A 4 10.15 -11.84 11.34
C LYS A 4 9.47 -10.68 10.60
N LYS A 5 9.24 -9.55 11.29
CA LYS A 5 8.68 -8.31 10.69
C LYS A 5 9.63 -7.72 9.63
N ASN A 6 10.94 -7.68 9.90
CA ASN A 6 11.92 -7.14 8.94
C ASN A 6 11.98 -7.94 7.64
N LYS A 7 11.93 -9.27 7.68
CA LYS A 7 11.94 -10.08 6.44
C LYS A 7 10.70 -9.83 5.58
N LEU A 8 9.55 -9.59 6.20
CA LEU A 8 8.30 -9.34 5.49
C LEU A 8 8.27 -7.94 4.85
N VAL A 9 8.78 -6.94 5.58
CA VAL A 9 8.95 -5.57 5.05
C VAL A 9 9.97 -5.56 3.91
N ILE A 10 11.13 -6.22 4.09
CA ILE A 10 12.15 -6.32 3.03
C ILE A 10 11.61 -7.06 1.80
N GLY A 11 10.86 -8.15 1.99
CA GLY A 11 10.22 -8.87 0.88
C GLY A 11 9.19 -8.03 0.14
N ALA A 12 8.37 -7.26 0.87
CA ALA A 12 7.43 -6.32 0.27
C ALA A 12 8.13 -5.19 -0.49
N SER A 13 9.21 -4.61 0.08
CA SER A 13 10.03 -3.60 -0.58
C SER A 13 10.67 -4.13 -1.87
N LEU A 14 11.19 -5.37 -1.86
CA LEU A 14 11.82 -5.98 -3.03
C LEU A 14 10.79 -6.26 -4.14
N ALA A 15 9.57 -6.67 -3.78
CA ALA A 15 8.47 -6.88 -4.72
C ALA A 15 8.01 -5.58 -5.37
N ILE A 16 7.91 -4.50 -4.59
CA ILE A 16 7.57 -3.15 -5.10
C ILE A 16 8.66 -2.66 -6.05
N LEU A 17 9.94 -2.85 -5.70
CA LEU A 17 11.07 -2.46 -6.55
C LEU A 17 11.09 -3.25 -7.87
N ALA A 18 10.80 -4.54 -7.84
CA ALA A 18 10.73 -5.39 -9.03
C ALA A 18 9.56 -5.00 -9.95
N MET A 19 8.39 -4.71 -9.38
CA MET A 19 7.25 -4.20 -10.15
C MET A 19 7.53 -2.83 -10.77
N PHE A 20 8.25 -1.95 -10.06
CA PHE A 20 8.66 -0.65 -10.56
C PHE A 20 9.63 -0.77 -11.74
N LEU A 21 10.62 -1.67 -11.65
CA LEU A 21 11.56 -1.95 -12.75
C LEU A 21 10.85 -2.57 -13.97
N MET A 22 9.92 -3.51 -13.77
CA MET A 22 9.09 -4.05 -14.86
C MET A 22 8.23 -2.97 -15.52
N SER A 23 7.73 -2.03 -14.72
CA SER A 23 6.95 -0.90 -15.19
C SER A 23 7.74 0.11 -16.03
N ILE A 24 9.08 0.14 -15.91
CA ILE A 24 9.96 0.94 -16.78
C ILE A 24 10.19 0.24 -18.12
N VAL A 25 10.30 -1.09 -18.12
CA VAL A 25 10.56 -1.89 -19.33
C VAL A 25 9.32 -2.01 -20.21
N TRP A 26 8.12 -2.02 -19.63
CA TRP A 26 6.87 -2.16 -20.37
C TRP A 26 5.86 -1.06 -20.00
N PRO A 27 5.79 0.07 -20.73
CA PRO A 27 4.91 1.19 -20.39
C PRO A 27 3.41 0.80 -20.42
N ALA A 28 3.03 -0.24 -21.18
CA ALA A 28 1.67 -0.78 -21.16
C ALA A 28 1.28 -1.39 -19.80
N THR A 29 2.24 -1.80 -18.97
CA THR A 29 1.96 -2.31 -17.62
C THR A 29 2.02 -1.23 -16.55
N GLN A 30 2.41 0.02 -16.87
CA GLN A 30 2.46 1.12 -15.90
C GLN A 30 1.14 1.32 -15.19
N GLN A 31 0.02 1.37 -15.93
CA GLN A 31 -1.29 1.57 -15.31
C GLN A 31 -1.68 0.38 -14.41
N ILE A 32 -1.33 -0.84 -14.81
CA ILE A 32 -1.58 -2.05 -14.03
C ILE A 32 -0.71 -2.06 -12.76
N ALA A 33 0.58 -1.73 -12.86
CA ALA A 33 1.51 -1.65 -11.74
C ALA A 33 1.13 -0.54 -10.74
N LYS A 34 0.64 0.61 -11.25
CA LYS A 34 0.08 1.70 -10.44
C LYS A 34 -1.17 1.24 -9.68
N LEU A 35 -2.10 0.56 -10.36
CA LEU A 35 -3.30 -0.01 -9.75
C LEU A 35 -2.94 -1.02 -8.65
N ILE A 36 -2.05 -1.97 -8.94
CA ILE A 36 -1.59 -2.99 -7.99
C ILE A 36 -0.89 -2.34 -6.79
N SER A 37 -0.08 -1.29 -7.00
CA SER A 37 0.59 -0.57 -5.91
C SER A 37 -0.41 0.11 -4.97
N ILE A 38 -1.47 0.72 -5.52
CA ILE A 38 -2.55 1.32 -4.71
C ILE A 38 -3.28 0.26 -3.90
N VAL A 39 -3.58 -0.91 -4.50
CA VAL A 39 -4.24 -2.02 -3.80
C VAL A 39 -3.37 -2.56 -2.67
N ILE A 40 -2.07 -2.77 -2.91
CA ILE A 40 -1.13 -3.23 -1.88
C ILE A 40 -1.01 -2.20 -0.75
N PHE A 41 -0.93 -0.91 -1.09
CA PHE A 41 -0.86 0.17 -0.11
C PHE A 41 -2.13 0.23 0.76
N ALA A 42 -3.31 0.14 0.14
CA ALA A 42 -4.58 0.09 0.87
C ALA A 42 -4.61 -1.09 1.86
N ILE A 43 -4.25 -2.29 1.41
CA ILE A 43 -4.19 -3.48 2.28
C ILE A 43 -3.21 -3.28 3.44
N ALA A 44 -2.03 -2.70 3.17
CA ALA A 44 -1.01 -2.44 4.19
C ALA A 44 -1.48 -1.39 5.23
N CYS A 45 -2.30 -0.41 4.83
CA CYS A 45 -2.88 0.58 5.74
C CYS A 45 -4.07 0.04 6.54
N PHE A 46 -4.95 -0.75 5.92
CA PHE A 46 -6.15 -1.28 6.59
C PHE A 46 -5.86 -2.48 7.50
N ALA A 47 -4.83 -3.29 7.22
CA ALA A 47 -4.44 -4.43 8.06
C ALA A 47 -4.10 -4.07 9.53
N PRO A 48 -3.33 -3.01 9.84
CA PRO A 48 -3.12 -2.56 11.21
C PRO A 48 -4.37 -1.88 11.81
N LEU A 49 -5.17 -1.15 11.02
CA LEU A 49 -6.42 -0.56 11.52
C LEU A 49 -7.41 -1.60 12.04
N HIS A 50 -7.56 -2.71 11.33
CA HIS A 50 -8.44 -3.79 11.76
C HIS A 50 -7.98 -4.42 13.10
N LYS A 51 -6.68 -4.34 13.42
CA LYS A 51 -6.17 -4.73 14.74
C LYS A 51 -6.48 -3.68 15.80
N GLU A 52 -6.27 -2.40 15.51
CA GLU A 52 -6.57 -1.33 16.47
C GLU A 52 -8.08 -1.17 16.74
N GLN A 53 -8.94 -1.44 15.76
CA GLN A 53 -10.39 -1.47 15.95
C GLN A 53 -10.82 -2.59 16.91
N ARG A 54 -10.18 -3.77 16.83
CA ARG A 54 -10.43 -4.88 17.76
C ARG A 54 -9.93 -4.61 19.18
N GLU A 55 -8.98 -3.68 19.34
CA GLU A 55 -8.51 -3.19 20.64
C GLU A 55 -9.41 -2.08 21.21
N GLY A 56 -10.51 -1.73 20.53
CA GLY A 56 -11.48 -0.74 21.00
C GLY A 56 -11.04 0.72 20.83
N LYS A 57 -10.00 0.98 20.04
CA LYS A 57 -9.59 2.35 19.70
C LYS A 57 -10.50 2.95 18.64
N ASP A 58 -10.79 4.24 18.79
CA ASP A 58 -11.44 5.00 17.74
C ASP A 58 -10.50 5.19 16.55
N ILE A 59 -10.81 4.50 15.45
CA ILE A 59 -10.05 4.50 14.21
C ILE A 59 -10.63 5.45 13.16
N THR A 60 -11.73 6.15 13.44
CA THR A 60 -12.52 6.90 12.45
C THR A 60 -11.68 7.97 11.75
N ALA A 61 -10.89 8.74 12.51
CA ALA A 61 -9.97 9.73 11.95
C ALA A 61 -8.89 9.11 11.06
N TYR A 62 -8.36 7.95 11.43
CA TYR A 62 -7.35 7.23 10.65
C TYR A 62 -7.94 6.67 9.35
N VAL A 63 -9.16 6.13 9.39
CA VAL A 63 -9.87 5.64 8.19
C VAL A 63 -10.07 6.77 7.19
N ILE A 64 -10.59 7.91 7.64
CA ILE A 64 -10.83 9.08 6.79
C ILE A 64 -9.52 9.58 6.18
N PHE A 65 -8.46 9.67 6.99
CA PHE A 65 -7.13 10.06 6.51
C PHE A 65 -6.60 9.10 5.44
N TYR A 66 -6.70 7.78 5.66
CA TYR A 66 -6.24 6.79 4.69
C TYR A 66 -7.04 6.81 3.38
N ILE A 67 -8.36 7.03 3.43
CA ILE A 67 -9.18 7.19 2.23
C ILE A 67 -8.74 8.44 1.44
N CYS A 68 -8.50 9.57 2.11
CA CYS A 68 -8.00 10.78 1.47
C CYS A 68 -6.63 10.57 0.82
N VAL A 69 -5.70 9.90 1.51
CA VAL A 69 -4.35 9.61 0.98
C VAL A 69 -4.43 8.66 -0.22
N ILE A 70 -5.27 7.63 -0.17
CA ILE A 70 -5.48 6.70 -1.29
C ILE A 70 -6.08 7.44 -2.50
N GLY A 71 -7.09 8.29 -2.28
CA GLY A 71 -7.70 9.09 -3.34
C GLY A 71 -6.72 10.06 -3.98
N PHE A 72 -5.88 10.72 -3.18
CA PHE A 72 -4.84 11.63 -3.66
C PHE A 72 -3.74 10.89 -4.45
N LEU A 73 -3.28 9.75 -3.96
CA LEU A 73 -2.32 8.90 -4.67
C LEU A 73 -2.89 8.36 -5.98
N ALA A 74 -4.16 7.93 -5.98
CA ALA A 74 -4.84 7.50 -7.18
C ALA A 74 -4.91 8.63 -8.22
N TYR A 75 -5.25 9.85 -7.80
CA TYR A 75 -5.24 11.02 -8.68
C TYR A 75 -3.86 11.26 -9.30
N LEU A 76 -2.79 11.34 -8.49
CA LEU A 76 -1.42 11.56 -8.98
C LEU A 76 -0.87 10.42 -9.86
N LEU A 77 -1.38 9.20 -9.70
CA LEU A 77 -0.91 8.05 -10.47
C LEU A 77 -1.65 7.94 -11.80
N PHE A 78 -2.92 8.35 -11.89
CA PHE A 78 -3.75 8.20 -13.08
C PHE A 78 -3.97 9.48 -13.89
N PHE A 79 -3.63 10.65 -13.37
CA PHE A 79 -3.68 11.97 -14.03
C PHE A 79 -2.28 12.59 -14.10
#